data_AF-A0A2N3E3E5-F1
#
_entry.id   AF-A0A2N3E3E5-F1
#
_cell.length_a   1.000
_cell.length_b   1.000
_cell.length_c   1.000
_cell.angle_alpha   90.00
_cell.angle_beta   90.00
_cell.angle_gamma   90.00
#
_symmetry.space_group_name_H-M   'P 1'
#
loop_
_entity.id
_entity.type
_entity.pdbx_description
1 polymer ?
#
loop_
_entity_poly.entity_id
_entity_poly.type
_entity_poly.pdbx_seq_one_letter_code
_entity_poly.pdbx_strand_id
1 'polypeptide(L)'
;MSEFAEAGGAAASHLPRGAAPPLVLADLDASDHVDLRATEAFAPALGHKRIAAPDAESYLRAAISWANAELHGTLGANILIHPATLRQIGRVRFEELLFDLRYGCIAVNGWTGIGFLMVQTPWGAFPGHSPEDVQSGIGMVHNSLMLGATERTVISAPWAPFPRSLRYGFTLLPRPPWFVTHTRARVVARLLTDFLYRPAWRKLPRILINALRS
;
A
#
# COMPACT_ATOMS: atom_id res chain seq x y z
N MET A 1 18.49 -11.34 -5.63
CA MET A 1 17.44 -12.37 -5.87
C MET A 1 17.91 -13.73 -5.41
N SER A 2 19.12 -14.18 -5.77
CA SER A 2 19.75 -15.38 -5.19
C SER A 2 19.80 -15.29 -3.67
N GLU A 3 20.33 -14.19 -3.12
CA GLU A 3 20.44 -13.99 -1.65
C GLU A 3 19.09 -14.02 -0.92
N PHE A 4 18.04 -13.40 -1.49
CA PHE A 4 16.69 -13.46 -0.90
C PHE A 4 16.07 -14.86 -0.99
N ALA A 5 16.28 -15.57 -2.11
CA ALA A 5 15.81 -16.94 -2.27
C ALA A 5 16.57 -17.90 -1.34
N GLU A 6 17.88 -17.70 -1.17
CA GLU A 6 18.72 -18.43 -0.23
C GLU A 6 18.28 -18.18 1.22
N ALA A 7 18.01 -16.92 1.58
CA ALA A 7 17.48 -16.57 2.91
C ALA A 7 16.07 -17.13 3.13
N GLY A 8 15.27 -17.28 2.08
CA GLY A 8 13.99 -18.00 2.09
C GLY A 8 14.12 -19.52 2.24
N GLY A 9 15.33 -20.06 2.07
CA GLY A 9 15.64 -21.47 2.23
C GLY A 9 14.79 -22.40 1.35
N ALA A 10 14.63 -23.65 1.81
CA ALA A 10 13.82 -24.65 1.12
C ALA A 10 12.32 -24.31 1.04
N ALA A 11 11.85 -23.34 1.82
CA ALA A 11 10.46 -22.87 1.82
C ALA A 11 10.20 -21.78 0.75
N ALA A 12 11.25 -21.25 0.10
CA ALA A 12 11.09 -20.27 -0.96
C ALA A 12 10.41 -20.90 -2.18
N SER A 13 9.40 -20.20 -2.72
CA SER A 13 8.72 -20.62 -3.95
C SER A 13 8.88 -19.58 -5.06
N HIS A 14 9.01 -20.06 -6.30
CA HIS A 14 9.17 -19.21 -7.47
C HIS A 14 7.88 -19.20 -8.28
N LEU A 15 7.20 -18.06 -8.32
CA LEU A 15 6.01 -17.87 -9.13
C LEU A 15 6.39 -17.35 -10.53
N PRO A 16 6.05 -18.09 -11.60
CA PRO A 16 6.37 -17.68 -12.96
C PRO A 16 5.59 -16.42 -13.36
N ARG A 17 6.24 -15.50 -14.09
CA ARG A 17 5.64 -14.23 -14.57
C ARG A 17 5.82 -14.02 -16.07
N GLY A 18 5.73 -15.10 -16.84
CA GLY A 18 5.96 -15.08 -18.29
C GLY A 18 7.42 -14.76 -18.61
N ALA A 19 7.66 -13.74 -19.46
CA ALA A 19 9.00 -13.32 -19.83
C ALA A 19 9.73 -12.49 -18.74
N ALA A 20 9.03 -12.04 -17.70
CA ALA A 20 9.63 -11.29 -16.61
C ALA A 20 10.29 -12.23 -15.58
N PRO A 21 11.27 -11.76 -14.79
CA PRO A 21 11.84 -12.55 -13.71
C PRO A 21 10.74 -13.06 -12.75
N PRO A 22 10.86 -14.31 -12.26
CA PRO A 22 9.86 -14.89 -11.36
C PRO A 22 9.76 -14.09 -10.06
N LEU A 23 8.59 -14.13 -9.44
CA LEU A 23 8.42 -13.62 -8.08
C LEU A 23 8.90 -14.68 -7.09
N VAL A 24 9.84 -14.32 -6.22
CA VAL A 24 10.27 -15.18 -5.10
C VAL A 24 9.37 -14.91 -3.91
N LEU A 25 8.67 -15.94 -3.43
CA LEU A 25 7.89 -15.89 -2.20
C LEU A 25 8.65 -16.62 -1.09
N ALA A 26 8.79 -15.99 0.06
CA ALA A 26 9.42 -16.59 1.24
C ALA A 26 8.44 -16.58 2.43
N ASP A 27 8.34 -17.70 3.14
CA ASP A 27 7.61 -17.77 4.40
C ASP A 27 8.50 -17.25 5.53
N LEU A 28 8.09 -16.16 6.17
CA LEU A 28 8.86 -15.49 7.22
C LEU A 28 8.91 -16.28 8.53
N ASP A 29 8.09 -17.32 8.68
CA ASP A 29 8.13 -18.23 9.83
C ASP A 29 8.92 -19.51 9.57
N ALA A 30 9.17 -19.84 8.30
CA ALA A 30 9.92 -21.04 7.91
C ALA A 30 11.44 -20.80 7.86
N SER A 31 11.88 -19.57 8.12
CA SER A 31 13.26 -19.16 8.05
C SER A 31 13.62 -18.33 9.28
N ASP A 32 14.66 -18.77 10.00
CA ASP A 32 15.28 -18.01 11.09
C ASP A 32 16.22 -16.91 10.57
N HIS A 33 16.30 -16.71 9.25
CA HIS A 33 17.12 -15.65 8.66
C HIS A 33 16.48 -14.29 8.92
N VAL A 34 17.03 -13.57 9.92
CA VAL A 34 16.66 -12.19 10.25
C VAL A 34 16.74 -11.26 9.02
N ASP A 35 17.60 -11.59 8.07
CA ASP A 35 17.81 -10.84 6.83
C ASP A 35 16.53 -10.67 6.01
N LEU A 36 15.58 -11.61 6.04
CA LEU A 36 14.33 -11.48 5.28
C LEU A 36 13.40 -10.38 5.81
N ARG A 37 13.51 -10.06 7.10
CA ARG A 37 12.71 -9.01 7.76
C ARG A 37 13.46 -7.69 7.83
N ALA A 38 14.80 -7.75 7.83
CA ALA A 38 15.68 -6.61 7.98
C ALA A 38 16.24 -6.04 6.65
N THR A 39 16.25 -6.82 5.57
CA THR A 39 16.86 -6.43 4.30
C THR A 39 15.80 -6.18 3.22
N GLU A 40 15.84 -5.00 2.63
CA GLU A 40 15.00 -4.67 1.49
C GLU A 40 15.55 -5.30 0.20
N ALA A 41 14.76 -6.17 -0.41
CA ALA A 41 15.06 -6.71 -1.73
C ALA A 41 14.46 -5.84 -2.84
N PHE A 42 15.29 -5.07 -3.54
CA PHE A 42 14.90 -4.30 -4.74
C PHE A 42 14.70 -5.22 -5.96
N ALA A 43 13.80 -6.19 -5.84
CA ALA A 43 13.52 -7.20 -6.84
C ALA A 43 12.07 -7.71 -6.71
N PRO A 44 11.58 -8.54 -7.65
CA PRO A 44 10.31 -9.26 -7.50
C PRO A 44 10.41 -10.32 -6.38
N ALA A 45 10.35 -9.88 -5.13
CA ALA A 45 10.44 -10.69 -3.93
C ALA A 45 9.35 -10.28 -2.93
N LEU A 46 8.77 -11.24 -2.22
CA LEU A 46 7.77 -10.98 -1.18
C LEU A 46 7.89 -11.99 -0.04
N GLY A 47 8.17 -11.49 1.16
CA GLY A 47 7.99 -12.25 2.39
C GLY A 47 6.51 -12.30 2.79
N HIS A 48 6.03 -13.45 3.26
CA HIS A 48 4.68 -13.58 3.81
C HIS A 48 4.69 -14.23 5.19
N LYS A 49 3.75 -13.83 6.03
CA LYS A 49 3.51 -14.44 7.34
C LYS A 49 2.01 -14.69 7.52
N ARG A 50 1.65 -15.80 8.15
CA ARG A 50 0.28 -16.07 8.59
C ARG A 50 0.18 -15.82 10.09
N ILE A 51 -0.79 -15.01 10.48
CA ILE A 51 -1.06 -14.70 11.89
C ILE A 51 -2.39 -15.35 12.26
N ALA A 52 -2.37 -16.24 13.24
CA ALA A 52 -3.59 -16.83 13.78
C ALA A 52 -4.24 -15.84 14.76
N ALA A 53 -5.53 -15.59 14.60
CA ALA A 53 -6.32 -14.78 15.52
C ALA A 53 -7.79 -15.23 15.47
N PRO A 54 -8.53 -15.12 16.58
CA PRO A 54 -9.91 -15.61 16.68
C PRO A 54 -10.92 -14.75 15.90
N ASP A 55 -10.60 -13.49 15.64
CA ASP A 55 -11.48 -12.52 15.00
C ASP A 55 -10.70 -11.46 14.22
N ALA A 56 -11.42 -10.63 13.44
CA ALA A 56 -10.83 -9.63 12.56
C ALA A 56 -10.10 -8.49 13.29
N GLU A 57 -10.60 -8.05 14.44
CA GLU A 57 -9.96 -6.99 15.23
C GLU A 57 -8.66 -7.53 15.85
N SER A 58 -8.74 -8.69 16.50
CA SER A 58 -7.58 -9.34 17.10
C SER A 58 -6.50 -9.67 16.06
N TYR A 59 -6.91 -10.07 14.84
CA TYR A 59 -5.99 -10.26 13.72
C TYR A 59 -5.27 -8.96 13.36
N LEU A 60 -6.02 -7.88 13.13
CA LEU A 60 -5.44 -6.60 12.71
C LEU A 60 -4.49 -6.04 13.78
N ARG A 61 -4.88 -6.11 15.06
CA ARG A 61 -4.04 -5.71 16.18
C ARG A 61 -2.73 -6.52 16.24
N ALA A 62 -2.81 -7.84 16.09
CA ALA A 62 -1.63 -8.70 16.09
C ALA A 62 -0.72 -8.42 14.88
N ALA A 63 -1.30 -8.20 13.70
CA ALA A 63 -0.55 -7.84 12.50
C ALA A 63 0.17 -6.50 12.63
N ILE A 64 -0.49 -5.49 13.20
CA ILE A 64 0.12 -4.17 13.47
C ILE A 64 1.26 -4.30 14.47
N SER A 65 1.03 -4.99 15.59
CA SER A 65 2.06 -5.20 16.61
C SER A 65 3.28 -5.91 16.05
N TRP A 66 3.07 -6.94 15.24
CA TRP A 66 4.16 -7.68 14.61
C TRP A 66 4.90 -6.84 13.58
N ALA A 67 4.18 -6.13 12.69
CA ALA A 67 4.81 -5.26 11.69
C ALA A 67 5.68 -4.17 12.34
N ASN A 68 5.18 -3.50 13.38
CA ASN A 68 5.93 -2.47 14.09
C ASN A 68 7.19 -2.99 14.82
N ALA A 69 7.19 -4.25 15.24
CA ALA A 69 8.26 -4.82 16.07
C ALA A 69 9.31 -5.59 15.26
N GLU A 70 8.89 -6.20 14.16
CA GLU A 70 9.69 -7.24 13.48
C GLU A 70 10.13 -6.85 12.07
N LEU A 71 9.50 -5.86 11.44
CA LEU A 71 9.86 -5.43 10.08
C LEU A 71 10.75 -4.19 10.11
N HIS A 72 11.82 -4.21 9.32
CA HIS A 72 12.63 -3.03 9.07
C HIS A 72 11.97 -2.10 8.05
N GLY A 73 11.97 -0.81 8.34
CA GLY A 73 11.38 0.22 7.48
C GLY A 73 9.90 0.50 7.79
N THR A 74 9.57 1.79 7.72
CA THR A 74 8.26 2.34 8.11
C THR A 74 7.67 3.28 7.06
N LEU A 75 8.11 3.20 5.79
CA LEU A 75 7.67 4.11 4.73
C LEU A 75 6.17 3.99 4.43
N GLY A 76 5.72 2.77 4.14
CA GLY A 76 4.37 2.54 3.64
C GLY A 76 3.78 1.20 4.04
N ALA A 77 2.54 1.21 4.52
CA ALA A 77 1.75 0.01 4.81
C ALA A 77 0.44 0.01 4.02
N ASN A 78 0.07 -1.16 3.48
CA ASN A 78 -1.22 -1.34 2.80
C ASN A 78 -2.10 -2.28 3.64
N ILE A 79 -3.33 -1.88 3.93
CA ILE A 79 -4.34 -2.73 4.57
C ILE A 79 -5.42 -3.04 3.54
N LEU A 80 -5.58 -4.31 3.20
CA LEU A 80 -6.70 -4.78 2.38
C LEU A 80 -7.79 -5.32 3.30
N ILE A 81 -8.94 -4.66 3.34
CA ILE A 81 -10.05 -5.01 4.23
C ILE A 81 -11.39 -4.95 3.50
N HIS A 82 -12.11 -6.09 3.51
CA HIS A 82 -13.44 -6.18 2.94
C HIS A 82 -14.46 -5.39 3.80
N PRO A 83 -15.46 -4.70 3.21
CA PRO A 83 -16.39 -3.89 3.99
C PRO A 83 -17.22 -4.65 5.02
N ALA A 84 -17.46 -5.95 4.82
CA ALA A 84 -18.10 -6.78 5.84
C ALA A 84 -17.18 -6.97 7.07
N THR A 85 -15.89 -7.20 6.85
CA THR A 85 -14.88 -7.31 7.91
C THR A 85 -14.70 -5.98 8.63
N LEU A 86 -14.67 -4.86 7.89
CA LEU A 86 -14.62 -3.52 8.49
C LEU A 86 -15.84 -3.25 9.38
N ARG A 87 -17.03 -3.74 9.00
CA ARG A 87 -18.23 -3.64 9.85
C ARG A 87 -18.16 -4.50 11.11
N GLN A 88 -17.47 -5.64 11.07
CA GLN A 88 -17.25 -6.49 12.25
C GLN A 88 -16.36 -5.79 13.28
N ILE A 89 -15.32 -5.08 12.83
CA ILE A 89 -14.43 -4.29 13.71
C ILE A 89 -15.14 -3.01 14.18
N GLY A 90 -15.89 -2.36 13.27
CA GLY A 90 -16.45 -1.04 13.49
C GLY A 90 -15.50 0.07 13.02
N ARG A 91 -16.06 1.13 12.42
CA ARG A 91 -15.26 2.16 11.75
C ARG A 91 -14.37 2.95 12.70
N VAL A 92 -14.92 3.39 13.83
CA VAL A 92 -14.18 4.12 14.87
C VAL A 92 -13.04 3.27 15.39
N ARG A 93 -13.34 2.01 15.75
CA ARG A 93 -12.33 1.07 16.24
C ARG A 93 -11.24 0.76 15.23
N PHE A 94 -11.61 0.63 13.95
CA PHE A 94 -10.63 0.47 12.89
C PHE A 94 -9.71 1.69 12.77
N GLU A 95 -10.26 2.91 12.81
CA GLU A 95 -9.47 4.14 12.80
C GLU A 95 -8.53 4.23 14.01
N GLU A 96 -8.98 3.82 15.20
CA GLU A 96 -8.14 3.72 16.39
C GLU A 96 -6.93 2.82 16.17
N LEU A 97 -7.15 1.62 15.61
CA LEU A 97 -6.06 0.68 15.32
C LEU A 97 -5.06 1.25 14.29
N LEU A 98 -5.51 2.09 13.36
CA LEU A 98 -4.58 2.75 12.43
C LEU A 98 -3.60 3.70 13.13
N PHE A 99 -3.95 4.26 14.30
CA PHE A 99 -3.02 5.06 15.11
C PHE A 99 -1.88 4.24 15.72
N ASP A 100 -2.08 2.94 15.91
CA ASP A 100 -1.03 2.05 16.40
C ASP A 100 -0.05 1.63 15.29
N LEU A 101 -0.44 1.71 14.02
CA LEU A 101 0.41 1.32 12.89
C LEU A 101 1.45 2.41 12.56
N ARG A 102 2.70 2.19 12.95
CA ARG A 102 3.80 3.16 12.89
C ARG A 102 4.44 3.21 11.51
N TYR A 103 3.64 3.55 10.50
CA TYR A 103 4.09 3.76 9.11
C TYR A 103 3.69 5.17 8.63
N GLY A 104 4.59 5.85 7.94
CA GLY A 104 4.37 7.23 7.53
C GLY A 104 3.34 7.40 6.41
N CYS A 105 3.08 6.35 5.61
CA CYS A 105 1.94 6.30 4.70
C CYS A 105 1.14 5.00 4.85
N ILE A 106 -0.14 5.09 5.18
CA ILE A 106 -1.05 3.95 5.27
C ILE A 106 -2.08 4.04 4.15
N ALA A 107 -2.21 2.99 3.33
CA ALA A 107 -3.26 2.89 2.32
C ALA A 107 -4.25 1.77 2.67
N VAL A 108 -5.51 2.13 2.89
CA VAL A 108 -6.62 1.19 3.10
C VAL A 108 -7.30 0.93 1.77
N ASN A 109 -7.28 -0.32 1.31
CA ASN A 109 -7.80 -0.77 0.01
C ASN A 109 -7.20 -0.04 -1.20
N GLY A 110 -6.02 0.57 -1.02
CA GLY A 110 -5.31 1.33 -2.03
C GLY A 110 -3.86 0.90 -2.13
N TRP A 111 -3.11 1.59 -2.98
CA TRP A 111 -1.66 1.46 -3.06
C TRP A 111 -1.02 2.69 -2.44
N THR A 112 -0.09 2.50 -1.49
CA THR A 112 0.66 3.58 -0.84
C THR A 112 1.35 4.50 -1.84
N GLY A 113 1.77 4.04 -3.02
CA GLY A 113 2.33 4.91 -4.06
C GLY A 113 1.44 6.08 -4.48
N ILE A 114 0.12 6.01 -4.26
CA ILE A 114 -0.79 7.15 -4.45
C ILE A 114 -0.48 8.29 -3.47
N GLY A 115 -0.04 7.97 -2.25
CA GLY A 115 0.38 8.97 -1.26
C GLY A 115 1.59 9.76 -1.72
N PHE A 116 2.54 9.08 -2.37
CA PHE A 116 3.65 9.76 -3.02
C PHE A 116 3.16 10.69 -4.14
N LEU A 117 2.13 10.31 -4.90
CA LEU A 117 1.60 11.17 -5.97
C LEU A 117 0.78 12.36 -5.44
N MET A 118 0.33 12.34 -4.18
CA MET A 118 -0.43 13.42 -3.55
C MET A 118 0.51 14.37 -2.79
N VAL A 119 1.08 15.33 -3.51
CA VAL A 119 2.07 16.29 -2.98
C VAL A 119 1.54 17.17 -1.83
N GLN A 120 0.22 17.21 -1.61
CA GLN A 120 -0.39 17.89 -0.46
C GLN A 120 -0.14 17.16 0.86
N THR A 121 -0.01 15.83 0.82
CA THR A 121 0.21 15.00 2.01
C THR A 121 1.70 14.75 2.22
N PRO A 122 2.19 14.63 3.46
CA PRO A 122 3.57 14.24 3.72
C PRO A 122 3.85 12.82 3.25
N TRP A 123 5.07 12.60 2.74
CA TRP A 123 5.59 11.28 2.38
C TRP A 123 6.95 11.07 3.03
N GLY A 124 7.04 10.11 3.95
CA GLY A 124 8.27 9.80 4.69
C GLY A 124 8.05 8.62 5.63
N ALA A 125 9.10 8.28 6.38
CA ALA A 125 9.01 7.29 7.46
C ALA A 125 8.11 7.78 8.59
N PHE A 126 7.65 6.85 9.43
CA PHE A 126 7.06 7.24 10.71
C PHE A 126 8.14 7.90 11.60
N PRO A 127 7.82 8.97 12.36
CA PRO A 127 8.82 9.65 13.19
C PRO A 127 9.43 8.72 14.25
N GLY A 128 10.76 8.80 14.44
CA GLY A 128 11.47 8.10 15.52
C GLY A 128 12.83 7.50 15.15
N HIS A 129 13.17 7.43 13.86
CA HIS A 129 14.47 6.91 13.40
C HIS A 129 15.62 7.87 13.72
N SER A 130 16.82 7.33 13.92
CA SER A 130 18.05 8.09 14.18
C SER A 130 18.98 8.09 12.97
N PRO A 131 19.97 9.00 12.88
CA PRO A 131 20.98 8.98 11.82
C PRO A 131 21.75 7.65 11.70
N GLU A 132 21.89 6.92 12.81
CA GLU A 132 22.56 5.62 12.88
C GLU A 132 21.64 4.46 12.43
N ASP A 133 20.32 4.63 12.50
CA ASP A 133 19.31 3.68 12.04
C ASP A 133 18.21 4.39 11.25
N VAL A 134 18.54 4.80 10.02
CA VAL A 134 17.67 5.63 9.17
C VAL A 134 16.41 4.89 8.74
N GLN A 135 16.52 3.57 8.52
CA GLN A 135 15.53 2.72 7.87
C GLN A 135 14.89 3.39 6.62
N SER A 136 13.65 3.86 6.73
CA SER A 136 12.89 4.52 5.66
C SER A 136 13.08 6.05 5.57
N GLY A 137 13.95 6.65 6.39
CA GLY A 137 14.23 8.09 6.45
C GLY A 137 13.99 8.74 7.82
N ILE A 138 14.49 9.96 8.00
CA ILE A 138 14.34 10.80 9.23
C ILE A 138 13.56 12.09 8.92
N GLY A 139 12.83 12.12 7.81
CA GLY A 139 12.09 13.28 7.37
C GLY A 139 11.01 12.91 6.36
N MET A 140 10.41 13.95 5.78
CA MET A 140 9.36 13.80 4.78
C MET A 140 9.64 14.72 3.59
N VAL A 141 9.20 14.27 2.42
CA VAL A 141 9.00 15.13 1.25
C VAL A 141 7.51 15.45 1.12
N HIS A 142 7.17 16.31 0.15
CA HIS A 142 5.80 16.79 -0.08
C HIS A 142 5.29 17.67 1.06
N ASN A 143 4.08 17.44 1.58
CA ASN A 143 3.43 18.30 2.58
C ASN A 143 3.27 19.76 2.11
N SER A 144 2.73 19.98 0.91
CA SER A 144 2.54 21.34 0.38
C SER A 144 1.60 22.23 1.21
N LEU A 145 0.88 21.63 2.18
CA LEU A 145 0.03 22.33 3.14
C LEU A 145 0.77 22.76 4.41
N MET A 146 2.06 22.44 4.54
CA MET A 146 2.92 22.80 5.66
C MET A 146 2.36 22.36 7.02
N LEU A 147 1.73 21.19 7.06
CA LEU A 147 1.21 20.63 8.31
C LEU A 147 2.37 20.32 9.26
N GLY A 148 2.30 20.80 10.50
CA GLY A 148 3.30 20.53 11.53
C GLY A 148 3.07 19.21 12.24
N ALA A 149 4.15 18.63 12.78
CA ALA A 149 4.10 17.42 13.62
C ALA A 149 3.29 16.26 13.03
N THR A 150 3.33 16.07 11.70
CA THR A 150 2.62 14.97 11.04
C THR A 150 3.35 13.66 11.26
N GLU A 151 2.65 12.67 11.80
CA GLU A 151 3.20 11.32 11.96
C GLU A 151 2.99 10.46 10.72
N ARG A 152 1.85 10.63 10.05
CA ARG A 152 1.43 9.76 8.94
C ARG A 152 0.38 10.38 8.04
N THR A 153 0.29 9.84 6.84
CA THR A 153 -0.80 10.05 5.88
C THR A 153 -1.63 8.78 5.77
N VAL A 154 -2.96 8.88 5.91
CA VAL A 154 -3.87 7.75 5.68
C VAL A 154 -4.72 7.99 4.44
N ILE A 155 -4.69 7.05 3.50
CA ILE A 155 -5.41 7.10 2.23
C ILE A 155 -6.38 5.95 2.19
N SER A 156 -7.65 6.23 1.89
CA SER A 156 -8.67 5.19 1.78
C SER A 156 -9.26 5.16 0.37
N ALA A 157 -9.32 3.96 -0.20
CA ALA A 157 -9.98 3.71 -1.47
C ALA A 157 -11.13 2.70 -1.31
N PRO A 158 -12.07 2.63 -2.26
CA PRO A 158 -13.09 1.59 -2.27
C PRO A 158 -12.51 0.19 -2.43
N TRP A 159 -13.17 -0.82 -1.85
CA TRP A 159 -12.80 -2.23 -1.99
C TRP A 159 -12.71 -2.71 -3.45
N ALA A 160 -13.59 -2.19 -4.31
CA ALA A 160 -13.61 -2.50 -5.72
C ALA A 160 -13.88 -1.24 -6.53
N PRO A 161 -13.37 -1.13 -7.77
CA PRO A 161 -13.72 -0.04 -8.67
C PRO A 161 -15.17 -0.16 -9.18
N PHE A 162 -15.72 0.95 -9.64
CA PHE A 162 -17.01 0.98 -10.33
C PHE A 162 -16.99 0.09 -11.59
N PRO A 163 -18.10 -0.63 -11.90
CA PRO A 163 -19.38 -0.66 -11.18
C PRO A 163 -19.45 -1.65 -10.01
N ARG A 164 -18.43 -2.51 -9.84
CA ARG A 164 -18.44 -3.53 -8.76
C ARG A 164 -18.49 -2.90 -7.38
N SER A 165 -17.95 -1.70 -7.23
CA SER A 165 -18.05 -0.88 -6.02
C SER A 165 -19.48 -0.80 -5.45
N LEU A 166 -20.51 -0.72 -6.30
CA LEU A 166 -21.91 -0.57 -5.89
C LEU A 166 -22.42 -1.73 -5.02
N ARG A 167 -21.77 -2.90 -5.08
CA ARG A 167 -22.09 -4.05 -4.22
C ARG A 167 -21.59 -3.87 -2.78
N TYR A 168 -20.69 -2.91 -2.56
CA TYR A 168 -19.90 -2.74 -1.35
C TYR A 168 -19.98 -1.32 -0.76
N GLY A 169 -20.48 -0.35 -1.53
CA GLY A 169 -20.71 1.03 -1.13
C GLY A 169 -21.05 1.94 -2.32
N PHE A 170 -21.52 3.16 -2.05
CA PHE A 170 -21.88 4.13 -3.08
C PHE A 170 -20.67 4.95 -3.54
N THR A 171 -19.87 4.39 -4.44
CA THR A 171 -18.74 5.10 -5.06
C THR A 171 -18.67 4.84 -6.55
N LEU A 172 -18.44 5.92 -7.29
CA LEU A 172 -18.34 5.94 -8.75
C LEU A 172 -16.88 5.99 -9.22
N LEU A 173 -15.92 5.69 -8.34
CA LEU A 173 -14.51 5.70 -8.69
C LEU A 173 -14.26 4.66 -9.81
N PRO A 174 -13.88 5.08 -11.03
CA PRO A 174 -13.57 4.15 -12.10
C PRO A 174 -12.34 3.31 -11.73
N ARG A 175 -12.05 2.27 -12.54
CA ARG A 175 -10.83 1.51 -12.35
C ARG A 175 -9.63 2.48 -12.37
N PRO A 176 -8.78 2.50 -11.33
CA PRO A 176 -7.68 3.45 -11.32
C PRO A 176 -6.60 3.12 -12.35
N PRO A 177 -5.92 4.13 -12.93
CA PRO A 177 -4.94 3.91 -14.00
C PRO A 177 -3.66 3.19 -13.56
N TRP A 178 -3.37 3.11 -12.25
CA TRP A 178 -2.25 2.35 -11.71
C TRP A 178 -2.55 0.85 -11.53
N PHE A 179 -3.78 0.40 -11.82
CA PHE A 179 -4.07 -1.03 -11.84
C PHE A 179 -3.40 -1.66 -13.05
N VAL A 180 -2.58 -2.71 -12.84
CA VAL A 180 -1.90 -3.43 -13.94
C VAL A 180 -2.87 -4.03 -14.96
N THR A 181 -4.14 -4.22 -14.58
CA THR A 181 -5.22 -4.69 -15.45
C THR A 181 -5.93 -3.58 -16.22
N HIS A 182 -5.52 -2.32 -16.04
CA HIS A 182 -6.17 -1.19 -16.70
C HIS A 182 -5.69 -1.02 -18.14
N THR A 183 -6.44 -1.59 -19.08
CA THR A 183 -6.09 -1.63 -20.52
C THR A 183 -5.83 -0.24 -21.15
N ARG A 184 -6.49 0.80 -20.63
CA ARG A 184 -6.30 2.20 -21.07
C ARG A 184 -5.44 3.08 -20.15
N ALA A 185 -4.67 2.49 -19.23
CA ALA A 185 -3.88 3.23 -18.23
C ALA A 185 -3.06 4.36 -18.85
N ARG A 186 -2.34 4.09 -19.94
CA ARG A 186 -1.52 5.06 -20.67
C ARG A 186 -2.32 6.26 -21.20
N VAL A 187 -3.51 6.01 -21.73
CA VAL A 187 -4.39 7.07 -22.26
C VAL A 187 -4.92 7.92 -21.12
N VAL A 188 -5.40 7.29 -20.05
CA VAL A 188 -5.92 7.98 -18.86
C VAL A 188 -4.80 8.81 -18.21
N ALA A 189 -3.61 8.25 -18.04
CA ALA A 189 -2.45 8.95 -17.49
C ALA A 189 -2.13 10.22 -18.30
N ARG A 190 -2.04 10.13 -19.63
CA ARG A 190 -1.81 11.30 -20.48
C ARG A 190 -2.90 12.37 -20.31
N LEU A 191 -4.17 11.96 -20.30
CA LEU A 191 -5.29 12.90 -20.14
C LEU A 191 -5.30 13.57 -18.77
N LEU A 192 -4.93 12.83 -17.71
CA LEU A 192 -4.77 13.37 -16.36
C LEU A 192 -3.60 14.35 -16.29
N THR A 193 -2.46 14.03 -16.90
CA THR A 193 -1.32 14.97 -17.02
C THR A 193 -1.73 16.27 -17.72
N ASP A 194 -2.42 16.17 -18.87
CA ASP A 194 -2.92 17.34 -19.60
C ASP A 194 -3.91 18.16 -18.75
N PHE A 195 -4.74 17.49 -17.95
CA PHE A 195 -5.69 18.15 -17.04
C PHE A 195 -4.99 18.87 -15.89
N LEU A 196 -4.02 18.22 -15.24
CA LEU A 196 -3.24 18.82 -14.15
C LEU A 196 -2.40 20.01 -14.63
N TYR A 197 -1.84 19.94 -15.84
CA TYR A 197 -1.10 21.07 -16.44
C TYR A 197 -1.98 22.29 -16.71
N ARG A 198 -3.19 22.10 -17.25
CA ARG A 198 -4.14 23.19 -17.52
C ARG A 198 -5.58 22.71 -17.31
N PRO A 199 -6.13 22.86 -16.09
CA PRO A 199 -7.45 22.36 -15.76
C PRO A 199 -8.54 22.98 -16.64
N ALA A 200 -9.46 22.15 -17.13
CA ALA A 200 -10.63 22.60 -17.87
C ALA A 200 -11.74 21.55 -17.81
N TRP A 201 -12.97 21.97 -17.49
CA TRP A 201 -14.15 21.09 -17.40
C TRP A 201 -14.36 20.24 -18.66
N ARG A 202 -14.10 20.80 -19.85
CA ARG A 202 -14.19 20.09 -21.14
C ARG A 202 -13.26 18.87 -21.27
N LYS A 203 -12.22 18.74 -20.45
CA LYS A 203 -11.30 17.58 -20.47
C LYS A 203 -11.87 16.39 -19.68
N LEU A 204 -12.77 16.64 -18.71
CA LEU A 204 -13.29 15.61 -17.81
C LEU A 204 -14.09 14.50 -18.51
N PRO A 205 -15.00 14.78 -19.47
CA PRO A 205 -15.75 13.72 -20.13
C PRO A 205 -14.84 12.69 -20.81
N ARG A 206 -13.77 13.16 -21.47
CA ARG A 206 -12.80 12.28 -22.15
C ARG A 206 -12.02 11.42 -21.17
N ILE A 207 -11.65 11.96 -20.01
CA ILE A 207 -11.00 11.21 -18.93
C ILE A 207 -11.93 10.11 -18.43
N LEU A 208 -13.16 10.47 -18.05
CA LEU A 208 -14.14 9.54 -17.48
C LEU A 208 -14.49 8.41 -18.44
N ILE A 209 -14.75 8.72 -19.72
CA ILE A 209 -15.05 7.69 -20.74
C ILE A 209 -13.90 6.69 -20.87
N ASN A 210 -12.64 7.14 -20.81
CA ASN A 210 -11.49 6.24 -20.93
C ASN A 210 -11.19 5.48 -19.63
N ALA A 211 -11.48 6.06 -18.47
CA ALA A 211 -11.33 5.39 -17.18
C ALA A 211 -12.39 4.30 -16.94
N LEU A 212 -13.60 4.49 -17.46
CA LEU A 212 -14.68 3.49 -17.39
C LEU A 212 -14.52 2.36 -18.41
N ARG A 213 -13.77 2.58 -19.49
CA ARG A 213 -13.47 1.58 -20.53
C ARG A 213 -12.15 0.87 -20.19
N SER A 214 -12.17 -0.01 -19.19
CA SER A 214 -10.99 -0.72 -18.72
C SER A 214 -11.15 -2.22 -18.60
#